data_AF-A0A151GFL2-F1
#
_entry.id   AF-A0A151GFL2-F1
#
_cell.length_a   1.000
_cell.length_b   1.000
_cell.length_c   1.000
_cell.angle_alpha   90.00
_cell.angle_beta   90.00
_cell.angle_gamma   90.00
#
_symmetry.space_group_name_H-M   'P 1'
#
loop_
_entity.id
_entity.type
_entity.pdbx_description
1 polymer ?
#
loop_
_entity_poly.entity_id
_entity_poly.type
_entity_poly.pdbx_seq_one_letter_code
_entity_poly.pdbx_strand_id
1 'polypeptide(L)'
;MPLPPIDSKVLQENPGFAKLYSTLTNVILHPDGSTAHIPALRERAVVQEELHSHRLRAASHHLIECAIGTAAPPVPNPRGPRPSSQPERHHQWRDGRDLPELPEPLLDLLLMLTALLGAADSLSYDSVELLLSSPPLSDLESLLPDLTALISSSLHASALSLAQLAFTSTNQPRQNQIIPSLPGCHAALQQTHSNAQHSLTKAHLRALSTCRSLLGVYTQCLTSLTRSLEAKHGVIARSLGLRASNVSLLAQHTVVEAKNAYTTLGSELYSPEAMAALQNYAAYLNKAKAQVSRRLRSLQAELEKLSAGAPRDEKIGKTA
;
A
#
# COMPACT_ATOMS: atom_id res chain seq x y z
N MET A 1 -13.02 21.01 -11.64
CA MET A 1 -14.39 21.58 -11.61
C MET A 1 -14.79 21.72 -13.07
N PRO A 2 -15.79 20.97 -13.55
CA PRO A 2 -16.16 20.99 -14.96
C PRO A 2 -16.67 22.38 -15.36
N LEU A 3 -16.36 22.79 -16.60
CA LEU A 3 -16.92 24.02 -17.17
C LEU A 3 -18.45 23.89 -17.23
N PRO A 4 -19.21 24.92 -16.80
CA PRO A 4 -20.66 24.88 -16.87
C PRO A 4 -21.12 24.78 -18.34
N PRO A 5 -22.19 24.02 -18.63
CA PRO A 5 -22.74 23.92 -19.98
C PRO A 5 -23.25 25.29 -20.43
N ILE A 6 -22.78 25.75 -21.59
CA ILE A 6 -23.16 27.05 -22.18
C ILE A 6 -24.32 26.83 -23.14
N ASP A 7 -25.28 27.76 -23.13
CA ASP A 7 -26.46 27.74 -23.99
C ASP A 7 -26.09 27.76 -25.48
N SER A 8 -26.70 26.88 -26.26
CA SER A 8 -26.41 26.69 -27.69
C SER A 8 -26.69 27.93 -28.56
N LYS A 9 -27.56 28.83 -28.09
CA LYS A 9 -27.86 30.12 -28.73
C LYS A 9 -26.66 31.08 -28.69
N VAL A 10 -25.94 31.11 -27.57
CA VAL A 10 -24.75 31.97 -27.37
C VAL A 10 -23.57 31.47 -28.23
N LEU A 11 -23.48 30.16 -28.44
CA LEU A 11 -22.47 29.56 -29.32
C LEU A 11 -22.75 29.84 -30.81
N GLN A 12 -24.01 30.01 -31.20
CA GLN A 12 -24.40 30.38 -32.57
C GLN A 12 -24.21 31.88 -32.85
N GLU A 13 -24.49 32.74 -31.88
CA GLU A 13 -24.33 34.19 -32.01
C GLU A 13 -22.85 34.62 -32.09
N ASN A 14 -21.92 33.80 -31.59
CA ASN A 14 -20.50 34.14 -31.57
C ASN A 14 -19.60 32.96 -31.99
N PRO A 15 -19.36 32.75 -33.30
CA PRO A 15 -18.66 31.56 -33.81
C PRO A 15 -17.18 31.52 -33.40
N GLY A 16 -16.57 32.65 -33.07
CA GLY A 16 -15.21 32.70 -32.52
C GLY A 16 -15.14 32.08 -31.11
N PHE A 17 -16.15 32.35 -30.28
CA PHE A 17 -16.25 31.77 -28.95
C PHE A 17 -16.55 30.27 -29.01
N ALA A 18 -17.35 29.80 -29.96
CA ALA A 18 -17.60 28.37 -30.15
C ALA A 18 -16.34 27.58 -30.53
N LYS A 19 -15.48 28.14 -31.37
CA LYS A 19 -14.17 27.55 -31.70
C LYS A 19 -13.25 27.50 -30.48
N LEU A 20 -13.21 28.56 -29.67
CA LEU A 20 -12.40 28.58 -28.45
C LEU A 20 -12.92 27.59 -27.40
N TYR A 21 -14.24 27.54 -27.18
CA TYR A 21 -14.87 26.62 -26.24
C TYR A 21 -14.63 25.16 -26.63
N SER A 22 -14.78 24.81 -27.91
CA SER A 22 -14.47 23.45 -28.39
C SER A 22 -12.99 23.10 -28.29
N THR A 23 -12.09 24.04 -28.57
CA THR A 23 -10.64 23.82 -28.45
C THR A 23 -10.22 23.64 -26.98
N LEU A 24 -10.74 24.47 -26.06
CA LEU A 24 -10.45 24.36 -24.63
C LEU A 24 -11.00 23.06 -24.04
N THR A 25 -12.21 22.66 -24.43
CA THR A 25 -12.89 21.47 -23.88
C THR A 25 -12.37 20.16 -24.47
N ASN A 26 -11.92 20.14 -25.72
CA ASN A 26 -11.50 18.89 -26.39
C ASN A 26 -9.98 18.70 -26.46
N VAL A 27 -9.20 19.78 -26.51
CA VAL A 27 -7.74 19.71 -26.75
C VAL A 27 -6.94 19.97 -25.48
N ILE A 28 -7.38 20.90 -24.64
CA ILE A 28 -6.57 21.44 -23.54
C ILE A 28 -6.99 20.88 -22.18
N LEU A 29 -8.28 20.57 -22.00
CA LEU A 29 -8.85 20.14 -20.73
C LEU A 29 -9.48 18.74 -20.85
N HIS A 30 -9.29 17.91 -19.82
CA HIS A 30 -10.08 16.70 -19.60
C HIS A 30 -11.49 17.06 -19.09
N PRO A 31 -12.49 16.16 -19.17
CA PRO A 31 -13.86 16.40 -18.70
C PRO A 31 -13.98 16.84 -17.22
N ASP A 32 -12.96 16.56 -16.39
CA ASP A 32 -12.91 16.98 -14.98
C ASP A 32 -12.38 18.42 -14.77
N GLY A 33 -11.98 19.11 -15.85
CA GLY A 33 -11.38 20.44 -15.85
C GLY A 33 -9.88 20.46 -15.55
N SER A 34 -9.21 19.29 -15.64
CA SER A 34 -7.75 19.16 -15.46
C SER A 34 -7.04 19.32 -16.80
N THR A 35 -5.93 20.06 -16.84
CA THR A 35 -5.16 20.29 -18.07
C THR A 35 -4.54 18.99 -18.59
N ALA A 36 -4.89 18.60 -19.81
CA ALA A 36 -4.48 17.34 -20.40
C ALA A 36 -3.02 17.31 -20.86
N HIS A 37 -2.45 18.50 -21.12
CA HIS A 37 -1.14 18.64 -21.71
C HIS A 37 -0.25 19.56 -20.87
N ILE A 38 0.29 19.04 -19.78
CA ILE A 38 1.46 19.62 -19.12
C ILE A 38 2.66 18.74 -19.50
N PRO A 39 3.45 19.12 -20.52
CA PRO A 39 4.62 18.35 -20.95
C PRO A 39 5.60 18.11 -19.78
N ALA A 40 5.74 19.10 -18.90
CA ALA A 40 6.57 19.00 -17.70
C ALA A 40 6.13 17.89 -16.71
N LEU A 41 4.85 17.48 -16.68
CA LEU A 41 4.42 16.36 -15.84
C LEU A 41 4.79 15.01 -16.45
N ARG A 42 4.75 14.89 -17.78
CA ARG A 42 5.19 13.67 -18.48
C ARG A 42 6.70 13.51 -18.38
N GLU A 43 7.46 14.58 -18.57
CA GLU A 43 8.91 14.59 -18.36
C GLU A 43 9.27 14.23 -16.91
N ARG A 44 8.55 14.78 -15.92
CA ARG A 44 8.74 14.39 -14.51
C ARG A 44 8.42 12.92 -14.26
N ALA A 45 7.39 12.36 -14.88
CA ALA A 45 7.05 10.96 -14.75
C ALA A 45 8.14 10.04 -15.34
N VAL A 46 8.67 10.38 -16.52
CA VAL A 46 9.79 9.66 -17.15
C VAL A 46 11.04 9.73 -16.26
N VAL A 47 11.40 10.92 -15.78
CA VAL A 47 12.56 11.09 -14.87
C VAL A 47 12.38 10.32 -13.56
N GLN A 48 11.16 10.25 -13.03
CA GLN A 48 10.86 9.45 -11.83
C GLN A 48 11.02 7.95 -12.08
N GLU A 49 10.59 7.46 -13.24
CA GLU A 49 10.74 6.06 -13.65
C GLU A 49 12.21 5.69 -13.87
N GLU A 50 12.97 6.56 -14.55
CA GLU A 50 14.42 6.40 -14.72
C GLU A 50 15.14 6.36 -13.37
N LEU A 51 14.83 7.30 -12.47
CA LEU A 51 15.41 7.38 -11.14
C LEU A 51 15.06 6.14 -10.29
N HIS A 52 13.84 5.62 -10.42
CA HIS A 52 13.44 4.39 -9.75
C HIS A 52 14.24 3.18 -10.28
N SER A 53 14.44 3.08 -11.59
CA SER A 53 15.23 2.01 -12.21
C SER A 53 16.69 2.05 -11.76
N HIS A 54 17.29 3.24 -11.63
CA HIS A 54 18.65 3.41 -11.13
C HIS A 54 18.78 3.01 -9.66
N ARG A 55 17.82 3.39 -8.82
CA ARG A 55 17.78 2.97 -7.41
C ARG A 55 17.68 1.46 -7.27
N LEU A 56 16.86 0.81 -8.11
CA LEU A 56 16.67 -0.64 -8.08
C LEU A 56 17.95 -1.38 -8.51
N ARG A 57 18.65 -0.89 -9.55
CA ARG A 57 19.96 -1.44 -9.95
C ARG A 57 21.02 -1.25 -8.87
N ALA A 58 21.11 -0.07 -8.26
CA ALA A 58 22.07 0.20 -7.19
C ALA A 58 21.81 -0.68 -5.96
N ALA A 59 20.54 -0.83 -5.56
CA ALA A 59 20.15 -1.72 -4.47
C ALA A 59 20.47 -3.19 -4.80
N SER A 60 20.19 -3.64 -6.03
CA SER A 60 20.54 -4.98 -6.49
C SER A 60 22.06 -5.22 -6.44
N HIS A 61 22.86 -4.28 -6.93
CA HIS A 61 24.32 -4.36 -6.89
C HIS A 61 24.83 -4.42 -5.45
N HIS A 62 24.30 -3.57 -4.57
CA HIS A 62 24.67 -3.57 -3.15
C HIS A 62 24.25 -4.87 -2.45
N LEU A 63 23.08 -5.43 -2.77
CA LEU A 63 22.65 -6.72 -2.21
C LEU A 63 23.55 -7.87 -2.71
N ILE A 64 23.98 -7.84 -3.97
CA ILE A 64 24.91 -8.82 -4.52
C ILE A 64 26.30 -8.66 -3.89
N GLU A 65 26.80 -7.43 -3.73
CA GLU A 65 28.06 -7.15 -3.02
C GLU A 65 28.00 -7.63 -1.57
N CYS A 66 26.90 -7.35 -0.85
CA CYS A 66 26.70 -7.84 0.49
C CYS A 66 26.59 -9.38 0.53
N ALA A 67 25.87 -9.99 -0.41
CA ALA A 67 25.72 -11.44 -0.47
C ALA A 67 27.06 -12.11 -0.78
N ILE A 68 27.89 -11.56 -1.68
CA ILE A 68 29.24 -12.06 -1.98
C ILE A 68 30.16 -11.86 -0.78
N GLY A 69 30.10 -10.70 -0.12
CA GLY A 69 30.87 -10.41 1.09
C GLY A 69 30.49 -11.29 2.29
N THR A 70 29.23 -11.74 2.35
CA THR A 70 28.72 -12.59 3.44
C THR A 70 28.83 -14.09 3.11
N ALA A 71 28.84 -14.49 1.83
CA ALA A 71 28.96 -15.87 1.39
C ALA A 71 30.41 -16.34 1.20
N ALA A 72 31.40 -15.45 1.24
CA ALA A 72 32.80 -15.81 1.23
C ALA A 72 33.24 -16.35 2.61
N PRO A 73 33.70 -17.61 2.74
CA PRO A 73 34.25 -18.12 4.00
C PRO A 73 35.58 -17.41 4.32
N PRO A 74 35.95 -17.27 5.61
CA PRO A 74 37.18 -16.58 5.98
C PRO A 74 38.37 -17.50 5.68
N VAL A 75 39.09 -17.22 4.60
CA VAL A 75 40.42 -17.80 4.34
C VAL A 75 41.41 -16.66 4.11
N PRO A 76 42.59 -16.66 4.75
CA PRO A 76 43.55 -15.58 4.64
C PRO A 76 44.43 -15.70 3.38
N ASN A 77 44.55 -14.59 2.64
CA ASN A 77 45.61 -14.20 1.68
C ASN A 77 45.75 -15.01 0.35
N PRO A 78 46.52 -14.51 -0.66
CA PRO A 78 46.52 -13.19 -1.29
C PRO A 78 46.53 -13.26 -2.86
N ARG A 79 46.23 -12.13 -3.53
CA ARG A 79 46.49 -11.78 -4.97
C ARG A 79 45.57 -12.37 -6.06
N GLY A 80 44.96 -11.46 -6.82
CA GLY A 80 44.31 -11.66 -8.13
C GLY A 80 44.03 -10.32 -8.84
N PRO A 81 43.86 -10.27 -10.18
CA PRO A 81 44.52 -9.28 -11.05
C PRO A 81 43.69 -8.04 -11.45
N ARG A 82 44.41 -6.94 -11.72
CA ARG A 82 43.93 -5.68 -12.34
C ARG A 82 43.40 -5.88 -13.77
N PRO A 83 42.49 -4.99 -14.20
CA PRO A 83 42.64 -4.31 -15.48
C PRO A 83 42.73 -2.78 -15.31
N SER A 84 43.36 -2.19 -16.31
CA SER A 84 43.97 -0.87 -16.35
C SER A 84 43.11 0.20 -17.03
N SER A 85 43.02 1.40 -16.43
CA SER A 85 43.14 2.70 -17.13
C SER A 85 43.09 3.91 -16.17
N GLN A 86 44.28 4.36 -15.73
CA GLN A 86 44.72 5.74 -15.39
C GLN A 86 43.97 6.61 -14.35
N PRO A 87 44.66 7.62 -13.75
CA PRO A 87 46.00 7.65 -13.20
C PRO A 87 45.86 8.01 -11.71
N GLU A 88 45.41 7.04 -10.93
CA GLU A 88 45.29 7.22 -9.50
C GLU A 88 46.69 7.19 -8.87
N ARG A 89 47.10 8.35 -8.34
CA ARG A 89 48.23 8.54 -7.44
C ARG A 89 47.95 7.84 -6.10
N HIS A 90 47.70 6.55 -6.17
CA HIS A 90 47.68 5.69 -5.01
C HIS A 90 49.12 5.55 -4.57
N HIS A 91 49.40 6.23 -3.45
CA HIS A 91 50.45 5.89 -2.52
C HIS A 91 50.43 4.38 -2.34
N GLN A 92 51.30 3.75 -3.11
CA GLN A 92 51.65 2.36 -3.03
C GLN A 92 52.08 2.19 -1.58
N TRP A 93 51.25 1.51 -0.79
CA TRP A 93 51.69 0.84 0.42
C TRP A 93 52.95 0.09 -0.01
N ARG A 94 54.08 0.62 0.45
CA ARG A 94 55.41 0.14 0.15
C ARG A 94 55.39 -1.35 0.50
N ASP A 95 55.38 -2.17 -0.54
CA ASP A 95 55.65 -3.59 -0.48
C ASP A 95 56.90 -3.80 0.36
N GLY A 96 56.74 -4.46 1.51
CA GLY A 96 57.58 -5.53 2.07
C GLY A 96 59.06 -5.62 1.66
N ARG A 97 59.80 -4.53 1.61
CA ARG A 97 61.26 -4.50 1.57
C ARG A 97 61.72 -3.39 2.50
N ASP A 98 62.64 -3.77 3.39
CA ASP A 98 63.22 -2.98 4.48
C ASP A 98 62.47 -3.07 5.83
N LEU A 99 61.96 -4.26 6.21
CA LEU A 99 62.19 -4.63 7.61
C LEU A 99 63.63 -5.16 7.66
N PRO A 100 64.52 -4.62 8.53
CA PRO A 100 65.74 -5.35 8.88
C PRO A 100 65.29 -6.73 9.36
N GLU A 101 65.92 -7.80 8.89
CA GLU A 101 65.63 -9.18 9.31
C GLU A 101 65.45 -9.19 10.83
N LEU A 102 64.20 -9.28 11.27
CA LEU A 102 63.88 -9.17 12.68
C LEU A 102 64.37 -10.48 13.31
N PRO A 103 65.23 -10.43 14.33
CA PRO A 103 65.58 -11.64 15.08
C PRO A 103 64.30 -12.43 15.42
N GLU A 104 64.25 -13.71 15.05
CA GLU A 104 63.16 -14.65 15.41
C GLU A 104 62.65 -14.49 16.86
N PRO A 105 63.49 -14.27 17.90
CA PRO A 105 63.01 -14.07 19.27
C PRO A 105 62.15 -12.81 19.47
N LEU A 106 62.29 -11.76 18.66
CA LEU A 106 61.49 -10.53 18.76
C LEU A 106 60.07 -10.72 18.20
N LEU A 107 59.89 -11.60 17.21
CA LEU A 107 58.61 -11.87 16.59
C LEU A 107 57.73 -12.70 17.54
N ASP A 108 58.30 -13.74 18.14
CA ASP A 108 57.65 -14.57 19.16
C ASP A 108 57.30 -13.74 20.40
N LEU A 109 58.19 -12.82 20.80
CA LEU A 109 57.91 -11.89 21.89
C LEU A 109 56.77 -10.93 21.56
N LEU A 110 56.71 -10.33 20.37
CA LEU A 110 55.60 -9.46 19.94
C LEU A 110 54.25 -10.18 19.91
N LEU A 111 54.24 -11.43 19.46
CA LEU A 111 53.02 -12.26 19.42
C LEU A 111 52.54 -12.62 20.84
N MET A 112 53.47 -12.95 21.74
CA MET A 112 53.16 -13.25 23.14
C MET A 112 52.74 -12.01 23.94
N LEU A 113 53.36 -10.84 23.70
CA LEU A 113 53.02 -9.58 24.37
C LEU A 113 51.65 -9.05 23.92
N THR A 114 51.31 -9.17 22.64
CA THR A 114 49.99 -8.79 22.14
C THR A 114 48.88 -9.69 22.70
N ALA A 115 49.14 -10.99 22.84
CA ALA A 115 48.24 -11.92 23.52
C ALA A 115 48.14 -11.62 25.03
N LEU A 116 49.24 -11.27 25.70
CA LEU A 116 49.25 -10.88 27.11
C LEU A 116 48.50 -9.58 27.37
N LEU A 117 48.65 -8.55 26.53
CA LEU A 117 47.92 -7.28 26.66
C LEU A 117 46.40 -7.47 26.50
N GLY A 118 45.98 -8.44 25.67
CA GLY A 118 44.56 -8.79 25.52
C GLY A 118 43.99 -9.62 26.66
N ALA A 119 44.84 -10.36 27.39
CA ALA A 119 44.45 -11.23 28.50
C ALA A 119 44.77 -10.66 29.90
N ALA A 120 45.36 -9.46 29.98
CA ALA A 120 45.93 -8.86 31.20
C ALA A 120 44.96 -8.78 32.38
N ASP A 121 43.66 -8.60 32.12
CA ASP A 121 42.63 -8.48 33.16
C ASP A 121 42.23 -9.82 33.81
N SER A 122 42.77 -10.96 33.34
CA SER A 122 42.30 -12.30 33.69
C SER A 122 43.36 -13.23 34.32
N LEU A 123 44.61 -12.80 34.47
CA LEU A 123 45.71 -13.66 34.97
C LEU A 123 45.98 -13.50 36.48
N SER A 124 46.22 -14.63 37.14
CA SER A 124 46.66 -14.72 38.55
C SER A 124 48.13 -14.31 38.72
N TYR A 125 48.46 -13.66 39.84
CA TYR A 125 49.80 -13.12 40.15
C TYR A 125 50.92 -14.18 40.05
N ASP A 126 50.71 -15.39 40.59
CA ASP A 126 51.69 -16.49 40.52
C ASP A 126 51.93 -16.98 39.08
N SER A 127 50.92 -16.88 38.21
CA SER A 127 51.03 -17.27 36.79
C SER A 127 51.81 -16.22 35.99
N VAL A 128 51.70 -14.95 36.36
CA VAL A 128 52.48 -13.85 35.78
C VAL A 128 53.95 -13.99 36.17
N GLU A 129 54.25 -14.36 37.42
CA GLU A 129 55.62 -14.55 37.90
C GLU A 129 56.32 -15.72 37.19
N LEU A 130 55.60 -16.84 36.97
CA LEU A 130 56.11 -17.96 36.18
C LEU A 130 56.33 -17.61 34.71
N LEU A 131 55.41 -16.85 34.08
CA LEU A 131 55.56 -16.42 32.69
C LEU A 131 56.73 -15.46 32.50
N LEU A 132 56.91 -14.50 33.42
CA LEU A 132 58.05 -13.56 33.40
C LEU A 132 59.39 -14.23 33.66
N SER A 133 59.42 -15.38 34.32
CA SER A 133 60.63 -16.18 34.55
C SER A 133 61.08 -17.02 33.34
N SER A 134 60.24 -17.12 32.30
CA SER A 134 60.50 -17.95 31.11
C SER A 134 60.95 -17.13 29.90
N PRO A 135 61.95 -17.56 29.11
CA PRO A 135 62.28 -16.92 27.84
C PRO A 135 61.11 -17.08 26.86
N PRO A 136 60.75 -16.05 26.06
CA PRO A 136 61.53 -14.83 25.75
C PRO A 136 61.31 -13.63 26.70
N LEU A 137 60.48 -13.76 27.75
CA LEU A 137 60.15 -12.64 28.65
C LEU A 137 61.27 -12.34 29.67
N SER A 138 62.09 -13.34 30.01
CA SER A 138 63.31 -13.15 30.83
C SER A 138 64.34 -12.25 30.16
N ASP A 139 64.41 -12.29 28.83
CA ASP A 139 65.40 -11.58 28.01
C ASP A 139 64.86 -10.22 27.52
N LEU A 140 63.67 -9.84 27.98
CA LEU A 140 62.97 -8.62 27.58
C LEU A 140 63.80 -7.36 27.83
N GLU A 141 64.56 -7.29 28.92
CA GLU A 141 65.42 -6.13 29.20
C GLU A 141 66.54 -5.95 28.17
N SER A 142 67.02 -7.06 27.58
CA SER A 142 68.03 -7.03 26.52
C SER A 142 67.45 -6.68 25.14
N LEU A 143 66.18 -7.04 24.90
CA LEU A 143 65.46 -6.82 23.64
C LEU A 143 64.64 -5.50 23.62
N LEU A 144 64.46 -4.88 24.78
CA LEU A 144 63.77 -3.59 24.97
C LEU A 144 64.32 -2.45 24.08
N PRO A 145 65.64 -2.22 23.94
CA PRO A 145 66.13 -1.15 23.07
C PRO A 145 65.74 -1.35 21.60
N ASP A 146 65.74 -2.59 21.11
CA ASP A 146 65.35 -2.90 19.73
C ASP A 146 63.83 -2.78 19.53
N LEU A 147 63.02 -3.24 20.51
CA LEU A 147 61.58 -3.05 20.51
C LEU A 147 61.18 -1.58 20.55
N THR A 148 61.83 -0.77 21.40
CA THR A 148 61.53 0.65 21.49
C THR A 148 61.92 1.41 20.22
N ALA A 149 63.01 1.04 19.56
CA ALA A 149 63.36 1.54 18.23
C ALA A 149 62.31 1.15 17.17
N LEU A 150 61.81 -0.08 17.19
CA LEU A 150 60.80 -0.57 16.25
C LEU A 150 59.44 0.11 16.50
N ILE A 151 58.98 0.15 17.74
CA ILE A 151 57.71 0.79 18.14
C ILE A 151 57.76 2.28 17.78
N SER A 152 58.85 2.98 18.12
CA SER A 152 58.97 4.41 17.77
C SER A 152 58.96 4.65 16.26
N SER A 153 59.65 3.81 15.47
CA SER A 153 59.62 3.91 14.00
C SER A 153 58.22 3.63 13.41
N SER A 154 57.51 2.63 13.95
CA SER A 154 56.14 2.28 13.53
C SER A 154 55.12 3.36 13.91
N LEU A 155 55.26 3.95 15.10
CA LEU A 155 54.39 5.01 15.60
C LEU A 155 54.66 6.31 14.84
N HIS A 156 55.91 6.59 14.52
CA HIS A 156 56.28 7.72 13.66
C HIS A 156 55.74 7.53 12.23
N ALA A 157 55.86 6.34 11.65
CA ALA A 157 55.32 6.03 10.33
C ALA A 157 53.78 6.12 10.29
N SER A 158 53.10 5.60 11.32
CA SER A 158 51.63 5.70 11.42
C SER A 158 51.18 7.14 11.65
N ALA A 159 51.84 7.91 12.52
CA ALA A 159 51.58 9.32 12.72
C ALA A 159 51.77 10.14 11.43
N LEU A 160 52.80 9.83 10.63
CA LEU A 160 53.00 10.47 9.32
C LEU A 160 51.91 10.11 8.32
N SER A 161 51.44 8.86 8.29
CA SER A 161 50.34 8.46 7.41
C SER A 161 49.02 9.14 7.79
N LEU A 162 48.70 9.23 9.08
CA LEU A 162 47.52 9.93 9.59
C LEU A 162 47.60 11.44 9.33
N ALA A 163 48.79 12.03 9.49
CA ALA A 163 49.05 13.41 9.12
C ALA A 163 48.83 13.65 7.62
N GLN A 164 49.29 12.75 6.76
CA GLN A 164 49.07 12.86 5.32
C GLN A 164 47.59 12.76 4.94
N LEU A 165 46.81 11.92 5.64
CA LEU A 165 45.36 11.79 5.45
C LEU A 165 44.57 12.99 5.99
N ALA A 166 45.04 13.61 7.08
CA ALA A 166 44.42 14.81 7.63
C ALA A 166 44.74 16.07 6.79
N PHE A 167 45.93 16.13 6.19
CA PHE A 167 46.42 17.27 5.39
C PHE A 167 46.65 16.85 3.93
N THR A 168 45.60 16.41 3.25
CA THR A 168 45.66 15.90 1.87
C THR A 168 45.66 16.99 0.80
N SER A 169 45.34 18.23 1.15
CA SER A 169 45.11 19.26 0.14
C SER A 169 45.82 20.57 0.49
N THR A 170 46.78 20.92 -0.35
CA THR A 170 47.22 22.29 -0.66
C THR A 170 48.18 23.04 0.28
N ASN A 171 48.37 22.66 1.54
CA ASN A 171 49.43 23.27 2.38
C ASN A 171 49.97 22.25 3.38
N GLN A 172 51.12 21.64 3.08
CA GLN A 172 51.82 20.78 4.04
C GLN A 172 52.78 21.64 4.88
N PRO A 173 52.53 21.83 6.19
CA PRO A 173 53.57 22.29 7.09
C PRO A 173 54.69 21.24 7.13
N ARG A 174 55.91 21.65 7.52
CA ARG A 174 57.05 20.73 7.61
C ARG A 174 56.71 19.56 8.54
N GLN A 175 57.08 18.34 8.16
CA GLN A 175 56.75 17.06 8.83
C GLN A 175 56.87 17.10 10.37
N ASN A 176 57.84 17.86 10.90
CA ASN A 176 58.10 17.99 12.33
C ASN A 176 57.05 18.80 13.11
N GLN A 177 56.18 19.58 12.44
CA GLN A 177 55.09 20.35 13.06
C GLN A 177 53.73 19.65 12.98
N ILE A 178 53.62 18.61 12.15
CA ILE A 178 52.34 17.96 11.86
C ILE A 178 51.95 16.94 12.94
N ILE A 179 52.93 16.22 13.47
CA ILE A 179 52.72 15.22 14.53
C ILE A 179 52.15 15.83 15.82
N PRO A 180 52.68 16.96 16.37
CA PRO A 180 52.12 17.54 17.58
C PRO A 180 50.76 18.24 17.38
N SER A 181 50.39 18.60 16.15
CA SER A 181 49.09 19.25 15.85
C SER A 181 47.95 18.26 15.58
N LEU A 182 48.28 16.99 15.29
CA LEU A 182 47.34 15.90 15.05
C LEU A 182 46.23 15.75 16.12
N PRO A 183 46.53 15.74 17.44
CA PRO A 183 45.48 15.62 18.46
C PRO A 183 44.50 16.80 18.47
N GLY A 184 45.00 18.03 18.21
CA GLY A 184 44.16 19.22 18.09
C GLY A 184 43.23 19.15 16.87
N CYS A 185 43.75 18.70 15.73
CA CYS A 185 42.94 18.46 14.53
C CYS A 185 41.91 17.35 14.73
N HIS A 186 42.28 16.26 15.40
CA HIS A 186 41.35 15.18 15.73
C HIS A 186 40.22 15.68 16.65
N ALA A 187 40.54 16.44 17.70
CA ALA A 187 39.54 17.02 18.59
C ALA A 187 38.61 17.98 17.83
N ALA A 188 39.15 18.80 16.92
CA ALA A 188 38.36 19.68 16.07
C ALA A 188 37.43 18.90 15.12
N LEU A 189 37.90 17.80 14.50
CA LEU A 189 37.09 16.94 13.64
C LEU A 189 36.00 16.20 14.43
N GLN A 190 36.30 15.72 15.63
CA GLN A 190 35.30 15.12 16.50
C GLN A 190 34.23 16.15 16.89
N GLN A 191 34.64 17.38 17.18
CA GLN A 191 33.72 18.47 17.52
C GLN A 191 32.87 18.90 16.31
N THR A 192 33.43 18.98 15.11
CA THR A 192 32.64 19.29 13.91
C THR A 192 31.68 18.17 13.56
N HIS A 193 32.09 16.91 13.72
CA HIS A 193 31.22 15.75 13.51
C HIS A 193 30.05 15.73 14.52
N SER A 194 30.32 15.89 15.81
CA SER A 194 29.25 15.95 16.82
C SER A 194 28.32 17.14 16.60
N ASN A 195 28.85 18.31 16.26
CA ASN A 195 28.06 19.49 15.91
C ASN A 195 27.19 19.26 14.66
N ALA A 196 27.73 18.61 13.62
CA ALA A 196 26.99 18.26 12.42
C ALA A 196 25.85 17.26 12.72
N GLN A 197 26.11 16.25 13.56
CA GLN A 197 25.09 15.31 14.02
C GLN A 197 23.98 16.02 14.82
N HIS A 198 24.33 16.90 15.75
CA HIS A 198 23.36 17.69 16.50
C HIS A 198 22.56 18.64 15.59
N SER A 199 23.19 19.23 14.57
CA SER A 199 22.51 20.08 13.59
C SER A 199 21.52 19.30 12.74
N LEU A 200 21.91 18.13 12.24
CA LEU A 200 21.06 17.25 11.44
C LEU A 200 19.84 16.77 12.23
N THR A 201 20.05 16.27 13.45
CA THR A 201 18.95 15.82 14.32
C THR A 201 17.99 16.96 14.63
N LYS A 202 18.50 18.17 14.91
CA LYS A 202 17.67 19.37 15.11
C LYS A 202 16.88 19.75 13.86
N ALA A 203 17.49 19.68 12.68
CA ALA A 203 16.80 19.94 11.40
C ALA A 203 15.70 18.91 11.13
N HIS A 204 15.96 17.63 11.40
CA HIS A 204 14.96 16.57 11.29
C HIS A 204 13.77 16.80 12.22
N LEU A 205 14.02 17.12 13.50
CA LEU A 205 12.94 17.41 14.44
C LEU A 205 12.10 18.61 14.01
N ARG A 206 12.74 19.67 13.48
CA ARG A 206 12.04 20.83 12.92
C ARG A 206 11.17 20.44 11.73
N ALA A 207 11.69 19.69 10.77
CA ALA A 207 10.93 19.22 9.61
C ALA A 207 9.74 18.33 10.01
N LEU A 208 9.93 17.42 10.98
CA LEU A 208 8.83 16.59 11.49
C LEU A 208 7.75 17.44 12.19
N SER A 209 8.16 18.47 12.94
CA SER A 209 7.21 19.37 13.60
C SER A 209 6.38 20.19 12.60
N THR A 210 6.99 20.65 11.49
CA THR A 210 6.27 21.39 10.44
C THR A 210 5.37 20.48 9.61
N CYS A 211 5.80 19.25 9.29
CA CYS A 211 4.93 18.27 8.66
C CYS A 211 3.72 17.93 9.53
N ARG A 212 3.93 17.78 10.85
CA ARG A 212 2.84 17.54 11.81
C ARG A 212 1.86 18.70 11.87
N SER A 213 2.34 19.95 11.90
CA SER A 213 1.45 21.11 11.92
C SER A 213 0.65 21.24 10.63
N LEU A 214 1.28 20.98 9.46
CA LEU A 214 0.61 20.98 8.17
C LEU A 214 -0.49 19.91 8.09
N LEU A 215 -0.21 18.69 8.55
CA LEU A 215 -1.23 17.63 8.66
C LEU A 215 -2.38 18.05 9.58
N GLY A 216 -2.07 18.71 10.71
CA GLY A 216 -3.07 19.29 11.60
C GLY A 216 -3.99 20.29 10.88
N VAL A 217 -3.42 21.25 10.15
CA VAL A 217 -4.20 22.23 9.36
C VAL A 217 -5.03 21.53 8.29
N TYR A 218 -4.47 20.56 7.56
CA TYR A 218 -5.20 19.83 6.53
C TYR A 218 -6.41 19.07 7.09
N THR A 219 -6.26 18.43 8.26
CA THR A 219 -7.37 17.74 8.94
C THR A 219 -8.47 18.73 9.36
N GLN A 220 -8.11 19.94 9.81
CA GLN A 220 -9.08 21.01 10.14
C GLN A 220 -9.80 21.51 8.88
N CYS A 221 -9.10 21.66 7.76
CA CYS A 221 -9.71 22.02 6.47
C CYS A 221 -10.68 20.93 5.99
N LEU A 222 -10.30 19.65 6.08
CA LEU A 222 -11.18 18.55 5.68
C LEU A 222 -12.40 18.41 6.60
N THR A 223 -12.23 18.56 7.91
CA THR A 223 -13.35 18.51 8.87
C THR A 223 -14.31 19.69 8.70
N SER A 224 -13.81 20.89 8.40
CA SER A 224 -14.68 22.02 8.07
C SER A 224 -15.40 21.85 6.73
N LEU A 225 -14.73 21.31 5.71
CA LEU A 225 -15.34 21.00 4.41
C LEU A 225 -16.44 19.94 4.56
N THR A 226 -16.16 18.82 5.22
CA THR A 226 -17.16 17.77 5.47
C THR A 226 -18.35 18.31 6.25
N ARG A 227 -18.14 19.10 7.31
CA ARG A 227 -19.22 19.78 8.03
C ARG A 227 -20.03 20.71 7.13
N SER A 228 -19.39 21.45 6.22
CA SER A 228 -20.10 22.31 5.26
C SER A 228 -20.92 21.52 4.25
N LEU A 229 -20.41 20.35 3.80
CA LEU A 229 -21.14 19.46 2.91
C LEU A 229 -22.31 18.80 3.63
N GLU A 230 -22.14 18.37 4.88
CA GLU A 230 -23.21 17.86 5.72
C GLU A 230 -24.27 18.92 6.01
N ALA A 231 -23.87 20.16 6.27
CA ALA A 231 -24.82 21.25 6.48
C ALA A 231 -25.67 21.52 5.22
N LYS A 232 -25.06 21.49 4.03
CA LYS A 232 -25.78 21.74 2.77
C LYS A 232 -26.64 20.56 2.35
N HIS A 233 -26.10 19.35 2.37
CA HIS A 233 -26.75 18.18 1.78
C HIS A 233 -27.46 17.31 2.81
N GLY A 234 -27.06 17.35 4.07
CA GLY A 234 -27.63 16.54 5.14
C GLY A 234 -29.08 16.92 5.45
N VAL A 235 -29.42 18.21 5.44
CA VAL A 235 -30.80 18.67 5.62
C VAL A 235 -31.67 18.25 4.43
N ILE A 236 -31.15 18.36 3.20
CA ILE A 236 -31.86 17.96 1.99
C ILE A 236 -32.12 16.45 2.02
N ALA A 237 -31.09 15.63 2.27
CA ALA A 237 -31.22 14.17 2.36
C ALA A 237 -32.22 13.74 3.44
N ARG A 238 -32.18 14.37 4.63
CA ARG A 238 -33.12 14.07 5.72
C ARG A 238 -34.55 14.49 5.36
N SER A 239 -34.73 15.64 4.73
CA SER A 239 -36.05 16.11 4.30
C SER A 239 -36.64 15.23 3.19
N LEU A 240 -35.83 14.76 2.25
CA LEU A 240 -36.25 13.83 1.20
C LEU A 240 -36.62 12.47 1.81
N GLY A 241 -35.83 11.96 2.76
CA GLY A 241 -36.16 10.73 3.49
C GLY A 241 -37.50 10.84 4.24
N LEU A 242 -37.75 11.94 4.94
CA LEU A 242 -39.04 12.20 5.60
C LEU A 242 -40.19 12.28 4.59
N ARG A 243 -40.00 12.98 3.46
CA ARG A 243 -41.02 13.04 2.40
C ARG A 243 -41.32 11.68 1.80
N ALA A 244 -40.30 10.87 1.51
CA ALA A 244 -40.47 9.51 1.01
C ALA A 244 -41.22 8.63 2.02
N SER A 245 -40.91 8.75 3.31
CA SER A 245 -41.64 8.03 4.36
C SER A 245 -43.10 8.46 4.47
N ASN A 246 -43.40 9.75 4.32
CA ASN A 246 -44.77 10.27 4.34
C ASN A 246 -45.56 9.76 3.13
N VAL A 247 -44.98 9.82 1.92
CA VAL A 247 -45.62 9.28 0.71
C VAL A 247 -45.87 7.78 0.83
N SER A 248 -44.93 7.02 1.39
CA SER A 248 -45.11 5.59 1.66
C SER A 248 -46.25 5.33 2.64
N LEU A 249 -46.36 6.13 3.71
CA LEU A 249 -47.43 5.99 4.70
C LEU A 249 -48.78 6.31 4.05
N LEU A 250 -48.88 7.39 3.28
CA LEU A 250 -50.09 7.75 2.55
C LEU A 250 -50.49 6.66 1.55
N ALA A 251 -49.55 6.07 0.83
CA ALA A 251 -49.82 4.96 -0.07
C ALA A 251 -50.32 3.71 0.68
N GLN A 252 -49.77 3.42 1.86
CA GLN A 252 -50.28 2.34 2.69
C GLN A 252 -51.69 2.63 3.20
N HIS A 253 -51.96 3.87 3.59
CA HIS A 253 -53.29 4.30 4.03
C HIS A 253 -54.32 4.12 2.92
N THR A 254 -54.04 4.60 1.71
CA THR A 254 -54.97 4.48 0.58
C THR A 254 -55.19 3.03 0.17
N VAL A 255 -54.17 2.16 0.29
CA VAL A 255 -54.34 0.71 0.07
C VAL A 255 -55.28 0.10 1.12
N VAL A 256 -55.16 0.49 2.38
CA VAL A 256 -56.05 0.02 3.45
C VAL A 256 -57.47 0.57 3.25
N GLU A 257 -57.62 1.84 2.91
CA GLU A 257 -58.92 2.44 2.61
C GLU A 257 -59.60 1.76 1.41
N ALA A 258 -58.85 1.49 0.33
CA ALA A 258 -59.38 0.78 -0.83
C ALA A 258 -59.81 -0.64 -0.49
N LYS A 259 -59.06 -1.36 0.36
CA LYS A 259 -59.45 -2.69 0.86
C LYS A 259 -60.73 -2.61 1.69
N ASN A 260 -60.83 -1.63 2.59
CA ASN A 260 -62.02 -1.44 3.41
C ASN A 260 -63.23 -1.12 2.52
N ALA A 261 -63.10 -0.19 1.56
CA ALA A 261 -64.14 0.15 0.60
C ALA A 261 -64.58 -1.05 -0.25
N TYR A 262 -63.63 -1.91 -0.65
CA TYR A 262 -63.94 -3.15 -1.35
C TYR A 262 -64.77 -4.10 -0.47
N THR A 263 -64.39 -4.27 0.81
CA THR A 263 -65.15 -5.12 1.74
C THR A 263 -66.54 -4.58 2.04
N THR A 264 -66.71 -3.26 2.17
CA THR A 264 -68.02 -2.64 2.39
C THR A 264 -68.92 -2.83 1.19
N LEU A 265 -68.44 -2.52 -0.02
CA LEU A 265 -69.20 -2.75 -1.26
C LEU A 265 -69.53 -4.24 -1.47
N GLY A 266 -68.60 -5.14 -1.12
CA GLY A 266 -68.84 -6.58 -1.15
C GLY A 266 -69.99 -6.99 -0.22
N SER A 267 -70.04 -6.44 0.99
CA SER A 267 -71.12 -6.71 1.95
C SER A 267 -72.46 -6.09 1.56
N GLU A 268 -72.47 -4.94 0.86
CA GLU A 268 -73.68 -4.29 0.36
C GLU A 268 -74.27 -5.04 -0.84
N LEU A 269 -73.43 -5.41 -1.82
CA LEU A 269 -73.87 -6.12 -3.03
C LEU A 269 -74.27 -7.57 -2.74
N TYR A 270 -73.51 -8.25 -1.87
CA TYR A 270 -73.80 -9.61 -1.42
C TYR A 270 -74.28 -9.59 0.02
N SER A 271 -75.43 -8.93 0.23
CA SER A 271 -76.07 -8.98 1.53
C SER A 271 -76.36 -10.44 1.91
N PRO A 272 -76.30 -10.81 3.20
CA PRO A 272 -76.53 -12.19 3.62
C PRO A 272 -77.93 -12.67 3.22
N GLU A 273 -78.89 -11.76 3.17
CA GLU A 273 -80.24 -12.03 2.66
C GLU A 273 -80.24 -12.31 1.14
N ALA A 274 -79.55 -11.51 0.34
CA ALA A 274 -79.43 -11.75 -1.10
C ALA A 274 -78.72 -13.09 -1.40
N MET A 275 -77.67 -13.41 -0.65
CA MET A 275 -76.98 -14.70 -0.74
C MET A 275 -77.91 -15.86 -0.36
N ALA A 276 -78.70 -15.74 0.70
CA ALA A 276 -79.70 -16.74 1.08
C ALA A 276 -80.78 -16.90 0.00
N ALA A 277 -81.26 -15.80 -0.59
CA ALA A 277 -82.22 -15.83 -1.68
C ALA A 277 -81.66 -16.53 -2.93
N LEU A 278 -80.41 -16.23 -3.31
CA LEU A 278 -79.73 -16.89 -4.43
C LEU A 278 -79.54 -18.39 -4.19
N GLN A 279 -79.18 -18.80 -2.96
CA GLN A 279 -79.08 -20.22 -2.59
C GLN A 279 -80.44 -20.93 -2.68
N ASN A 280 -81.50 -20.29 -2.21
CA ASN A 280 -82.86 -20.82 -2.31
C ASN A 280 -83.30 -20.97 -3.77
N TYR A 281 -83.02 -19.97 -4.61
CA TYR A 281 -83.32 -20.01 -6.03
C TYR A 281 -82.53 -21.12 -6.75
N ALA A 282 -81.25 -21.29 -6.45
CA ALA A 282 -80.43 -22.37 -6.98
C ALA A 282 -80.98 -23.75 -6.56
N ALA A 283 -81.38 -23.91 -5.29
CA ALA A 283 -82.01 -25.13 -4.80
C ALA A 283 -83.35 -25.41 -5.53
N TYR A 284 -84.14 -24.37 -5.78
CA TYR A 284 -85.37 -24.48 -6.57
C TYR A 284 -85.09 -24.91 -8.02
N LEU A 285 -84.14 -24.28 -8.70
CA LEU A 285 -83.76 -24.64 -10.08
C LEU A 285 -83.27 -26.09 -10.17
N ASN A 286 -82.49 -26.56 -9.20
CA ASN A 286 -82.03 -27.94 -9.15
C ASN A 286 -83.19 -28.92 -8.95
N LYS A 287 -84.15 -28.60 -8.07
CA LYS A 287 -85.38 -29.39 -7.90
C LYS A 287 -86.20 -29.42 -9.19
N ALA A 288 -86.39 -28.27 -9.84
CA ALA A 288 -87.11 -28.17 -11.11
C ALA A 288 -86.43 -28.97 -12.22
N LYS A 289 -85.09 -28.88 -12.35
CA LYS A 289 -84.30 -29.71 -13.28
C LYS A 289 -84.46 -31.20 -12.99
N ALA A 290 -84.39 -31.61 -11.72
CA ALA A 290 -84.61 -32.99 -11.33
C ALA A 290 -86.03 -33.46 -11.70
N GLN A 291 -87.05 -32.62 -11.48
CA GLN A 291 -88.43 -32.92 -11.86
C GLN A 291 -88.61 -33.06 -13.37
N VAL A 292 -88.05 -32.14 -14.18
CA VAL A 292 -88.08 -32.24 -15.65
C VAL A 292 -87.36 -33.52 -16.09
N SER A 293 -86.21 -33.86 -15.50
CA SER A 293 -85.51 -35.11 -15.83
C SER A 293 -86.31 -36.36 -15.46
N ARG A 294 -87.12 -36.31 -14.39
CA ARG A 294 -88.01 -37.40 -13.99
C ARG A 294 -89.20 -37.50 -14.96
N ARG A 295 -89.77 -36.37 -15.38
CA ARG A 295 -90.83 -36.32 -16.40
C ARG A 295 -90.35 -36.82 -17.77
N LEU A 296 -89.14 -36.45 -18.18
CA LEU A 296 -88.55 -36.98 -19.40
C LEU A 296 -88.38 -38.51 -19.31
N ARG A 297 -87.86 -39.02 -18.18
CA ARG A 297 -87.75 -40.46 -17.95
C ARG A 297 -89.11 -41.16 -17.93
N SER A 298 -90.14 -40.57 -17.32
CA SER A 298 -91.49 -41.15 -17.32
C SER A 298 -92.10 -41.17 -18.71
N LEU A 299 -91.97 -40.07 -19.47
CA LEU A 299 -92.43 -40.01 -20.87
C LEU A 299 -91.67 -40.96 -21.77
N GLN A 300 -90.35 -41.12 -21.58
CA GLN A 300 -89.55 -42.13 -22.28
C GLN A 300 -90.05 -43.54 -21.97
N ALA A 301 -90.32 -43.85 -20.71
CA ALA A 301 -90.89 -45.14 -20.32
C ALA A 301 -92.31 -45.34 -20.88
N GLU A 302 -93.13 -44.29 -21.01
CA GLU A 302 -94.43 -44.36 -21.69
C GLU A 302 -94.28 -44.60 -23.20
N LEU A 303 -93.33 -43.92 -23.87
CA LEU A 303 -93.01 -44.18 -25.27
C LEU A 303 -92.48 -45.59 -25.50
N GLU A 304 -91.64 -46.11 -24.61
CA GLU A 304 -91.18 -47.51 -24.64
C GLU A 304 -92.33 -48.50 -24.44
N LYS A 305 -93.30 -48.20 -23.57
CA LYS A 305 -94.51 -49.01 -23.42
C LYS A 305 -95.40 -48.98 -24.67
N LEU A 306 -95.53 -47.82 -25.31
CA LEU A 306 -96.31 -47.67 -26.54
C LEU A 306 -95.62 -48.32 -27.75
N SER A 307 -94.29 -48.28 -27.83
CA SER A 307 -93.52 -48.99 -28.85
C SER A 307 -93.50 -50.51 -28.60
N ALA A 308 -93.52 -50.95 -27.34
CA ALA A 308 -93.75 -52.35 -26.97
C ALA A 308 -95.21 -52.80 -27.16
N GLY A 309 -96.16 -51.86 -27.22
CA GLY A 309 -97.58 -52.08 -27.48
C GLY A 309 -97.99 -51.98 -28.96
N ALA A 310 -97.04 -51.80 -29.88
CA ALA A 310 -97.30 -51.88 -31.32
C ALA A 310 -97.28 -53.36 -31.78
N PRO A 311 -98.43 -53.93 -32.22
CA PRO A 311 -98.44 -55.29 -32.77
C PRO A 311 -97.70 -55.31 -34.11
N ARG A 312 -96.70 -56.20 -34.21
CA ARG A 312 -96.19 -56.70 -35.48
C ARG A 312 -97.28 -57.55 -36.14
N ASP A 313 -98.13 -56.93 -36.94
CA ASP A 313 -98.94 -57.65 -37.93
C ASP A 313 -98.19 -57.70 -39.26
N GLU A 314 -97.28 -58.67 -39.36
CA GLU A 314 -97.00 -59.36 -40.61
C GLU A 314 -97.82 -60.65 -40.64
N LYS A 315 -98.87 -60.69 -41.46
CA LYS A 315 -99.37 -61.93 -42.08
C LYS A 315 -99.41 -61.77 -43.58
N ILE A 316 -98.61 -62.61 -44.22
CA ILE A 316 -98.48 -62.86 -45.64
C ILE A 316 -99.64 -63.76 -46.13
N GLY A 317 -100.23 -63.46 -47.30
CA GLY A 317 -100.50 -64.51 -48.31
C GLY A 317 -101.88 -64.62 -48.99
N LYS A 318 -101.89 -64.37 -50.32
CA LYS A 318 -102.54 -65.13 -51.43
C LYS A 318 -104.08 -65.32 -51.46
N THR A 319 -104.77 -64.85 -52.52
CA THR A 319 -105.08 -65.56 -53.81
C THR A 319 -106.01 -64.72 -54.71
N ALA A 320 -105.85 -64.89 -56.03
CA ALA A 320 -106.60 -64.36 -57.20
C ALA A 320 -106.11 -63.01 -57.75
#